data_AF-A0A937EK29-F1
#
_entry.id   AF-A0A937EK29-F1
#
_cell.length_a   1.000
_cell.length_b   1.000
_cell.length_c   1.000
_cell.angle_alpha   90.00
_cell.angle_beta   90.00
_cell.angle_gamma   90.00
#
_symmetry.space_group_name_H-M   'P 1'
#
loop_
_entity.id
_entity.type
_entity.pdbx_description
1 polymer ?
#
loop_
_entity_poly.entity_id
_entity_poly.type
_entity_poly.pdbx_seq_one_letter_code
_entity_poly.pdbx_strand_id
1 'polypeptide(L)'
;MAQAERGEVREASQPALRQIGRVPPLPVLVAEPAQHEGSRDRDALASITAPTLVVVGRHYFICGPCWAGALHEGIPGSRLLELEDSGHFGRIEEPEAFARAVAGFVGATAATA
;
A
#
# COMPACT_ATOMS: atom_id res chain seq x y z
N MET A 1 27.32 11.64 37.80
CA MET A 1 25.91 11.37 37.47
C MET A 1 25.83 11.14 35.96
N ALA A 2 25.67 9.86 35.61
CA ALA A 2 25.33 9.22 34.33
C ALA A 2 25.90 9.76 32.99
N GLN A 3 26.83 8.98 32.43
CA GLN A 3 27.13 8.94 30.99
C GLN A 3 26.04 8.10 30.30
N ALA A 4 25.49 8.58 29.19
CA ALA A 4 24.56 7.81 28.35
C ALA A 4 25.36 7.06 27.27
N GLU A 5 25.41 5.74 27.39
CA GLU A 5 26.10 4.86 26.43
C GLU A 5 25.31 4.75 25.12
N ARG A 6 26.01 4.89 23.99
CA ARG A 6 25.47 4.60 22.65
C ARG A 6 25.35 3.09 22.50
N GLY A 7 24.11 2.58 22.53
CA GLY A 7 23.84 1.18 22.18
C GLY A 7 23.98 0.96 20.68
N GLU A 8 24.93 0.11 20.28
CA GLU A 8 25.02 -0.43 18.92
C GLU A 8 23.79 -1.29 18.60
N VAL A 9 23.09 -0.97 17.51
CA VAL A 9 22.02 -1.81 16.99
C VAL A 9 22.66 -2.93 16.17
N ARG A 10 22.65 -4.15 16.72
CA ARG A 10 23.16 -5.34 16.05
C ARG A 10 22.12 -5.81 15.02
N GLU A 11 22.51 -5.86 13.76
CA GLU A 11 21.68 -6.35 12.65
C GLU A 11 21.29 -7.82 12.89
N ALA A 12 20.01 -8.06 13.14
CA ALA A 12 19.47 -9.40 13.26
C ALA A 12 19.29 -9.97 11.85
N SER A 13 20.16 -10.90 11.46
CA SER A 13 19.96 -11.73 10.27
C SER A 13 18.58 -12.41 10.34
N GLN A 14 17.71 -12.16 9.36
CA GLN A 14 16.39 -12.78 9.25
C GLN A 14 16.40 -13.94 8.23
N PRO A 15 16.52 -15.21 8.66
CA PRO A 15 16.23 -16.35 7.79
C PRO A 15 14.82 -16.88 8.10
N ALA A 16 13.75 -16.22 7.64
CA ALA A 16 12.40 -16.74 7.85
C ALA A 16 11.29 -16.25 6.88
N LEU A 17 11.61 -15.80 5.67
CA LEU A 17 10.59 -15.39 4.67
C LEU A 17 10.49 -16.34 3.48
N ARG A 18 10.72 -17.64 3.69
CA ARG A 18 10.27 -18.66 2.73
C ARG A 18 8.93 -19.18 3.21
N GLN A 19 7.93 -19.10 2.34
CA GLN A 19 6.57 -19.66 2.48
C GLN A 19 5.51 -18.70 3.04
N ILE A 20 5.29 -17.58 2.34
CA ILE A 20 3.92 -17.03 2.24
C ILE A 20 3.30 -17.68 1.01
N GLY A 21 2.27 -18.51 1.25
CA GLY A 21 1.51 -19.19 0.23
C GLY A 21 0.93 -18.20 -0.78
N ARG A 22 0.85 -18.65 -2.04
CA ARG A 22 0.37 -17.88 -3.19
C ARG A 22 -1.05 -17.35 -2.91
N VAL A 23 -1.15 -16.09 -2.53
CA VAL A 23 -2.42 -15.37 -2.38
C VAL A 23 -2.98 -15.16 -3.79
N PRO A 24 -4.26 -15.51 -4.08
CA PRO A 24 -4.87 -15.16 -5.35
C PRO A 24 -4.82 -13.63 -5.55
N PRO A 25 -4.61 -13.12 -6.77
CA PRO A 25 -4.51 -11.68 -6.99
C PRO A 25 -5.88 -11.05 -6.71
N LEU A 26 -6.09 -10.59 -5.48
CA LEU A 26 -7.11 -9.61 -5.21
C LEU A 26 -6.56 -8.29 -5.76
N PRO A 27 -7.28 -7.58 -6.65
CA PRO A 27 -6.82 -6.34 -7.26
C PRO A 27 -6.82 -5.14 -6.31
N VAL A 28 -6.41 -5.35 -5.05
CA VAL A 28 -6.26 -4.29 -4.05
C VAL A 28 -4.76 -4.13 -3.81
N LEU A 29 -4.17 -3.13 -4.45
CA LEU A 29 -2.81 -2.74 -4.14
C LEU A 29 -2.85 -1.85 -2.91
N VAL A 30 -2.61 -2.45 -1.74
CA VAL A 30 -2.26 -1.70 -0.53
C VAL A 30 -0.78 -1.38 -0.64
N ALA A 31 -0.43 -0.09 -0.75
CA ALA A 31 0.95 0.34 -0.87
C ALA A 31 1.67 0.18 0.48
N GLU A 32 2.35 -0.95 0.65
CA GLU A 32 3.33 -1.17 1.72
C GLU A 32 4.71 -0.75 1.20
N PRO A 33 5.51 0.06 1.92
CA PRO A 33 6.79 0.53 1.42
C PRO A 33 7.80 -0.63 1.38
N ALA A 34 8.14 -1.09 0.19
CA ALA A 34 9.39 -1.82 -0.02
C ALA A 34 10.55 -0.82 0.10
N GLN A 35 11.36 -0.96 1.15
CA GLN A 35 12.57 -0.19 1.36
C GLN A 35 13.65 -0.58 0.32
N HIS A 36 13.55 -0.13 -0.92
CA HIS A 36 14.66 -0.22 -1.87
C HIS A 36 14.81 1.07 -2.69
N GLU A 37 16.01 1.63 -2.59
CA GLU A 37 16.47 2.83 -3.25
C GLU A 37 16.59 2.60 -4.77
N GLY A 38 15.81 3.34 -5.56
CA GLY A 38 15.89 3.35 -7.02
C GLY A 38 14.58 3.04 -7.74
N SER A 39 13.67 4.02 -7.85
CA SER A 39 12.40 3.87 -8.57
C SER A 39 12.62 3.78 -10.09
N ARG A 40 12.96 2.58 -10.59
CA ARG A 40 12.89 2.23 -12.02
C ARG A 40 11.52 1.68 -12.44
N ASP A 41 10.57 1.58 -11.51
CA ASP A 41 9.30 0.87 -11.74
C ASP A 41 8.12 1.77 -12.11
N ARG A 42 8.27 3.10 -12.16
CA ARG A 42 7.17 4.01 -12.53
C ARG A 42 6.68 3.79 -13.97
N ASP A 43 7.58 3.50 -14.89
CA ASP A 43 7.24 3.23 -16.29
C ASP A 43 6.44 1.93 -16.46
N ALA A 44 6.59 0.99 -15.51
CA ALA A 44 5.87 -0.29 -15.52
C ALA A 44 4.41 -0.16 -15.07
N LEU A 45 4.02 0.93 -14.40
CA LEU A 45 2.65 1.13 -13.91
C LEU A 45 1.63 1.12 -15.07
N ALA A 46 2.01 1.66 -16.22
CA ALA A 46 1.17 1.68 -17.43
C ALA A 46 0.85 0.28 -17.98
N SER A 47 1.64 -0.74 -17.60
CA SER A 47 1.42 -2.13 -18.01
C SER A 47 0.38 -2.86 -17.15
N ILE A 48 -0.06 -2.27 -16.04
CA ILE A 48 -1.07 -2.85 -15.15
C ILE A 48 -2.44 -2.72 -15.81
N THR A 49 -2.99 -3.85 -16.26
CA THR A 49 -4.31 -3.93 -16.91
C THR A 49 -5.40 -4.50 -16.01
N ALA A 50 -5.03 -5.08 -14.86
CA ALA A 50 -5.99 -5.50 -13.87
C ALA A 50 -6.69 -4.25 -13.28
N PRO A 51 -8.03 -4.31 -13.05
CA PRO A 51 -8.69 -3.26 -12.27
C PRO A 51 -7.89 -3.00 -11.00
N THR A 52 -7.74 -1.74 -10.57
CA THR A 52 -6.92 -1.42 -9.40
C THR A 52 -7.61 -0.40 -8.52
N LEU A 53 -7.65 -0.65 -7.21
CA LEU A 53 -8.02 0.32 -6.19
C LEU A 53 -6.78 0.68 -5.35
N VAL A 54 -6.42 1.97 -5.35
CA VAL A 54 -5.39 2.56 -4.50
C VAL A 54 -6.08 3.18 -3.28
N VAL A 55 -5.61 2.86 -2.08
CA VAL A 55 -6.15 3.40 -0.83
C VAL A 55 -5.01 4.00 0.00
N VAL A 56 -5.20 5.20 0.53
CA VAL A 56 -4.21 5.91 1.36
C VAL A 56 -4.89 6.68 2.47
N GLY A 57 -4.24 6.80 3.63
CA GLY A 57 -4.66 7.73 4.68
C GLY A 57 -4.06 9.12 4.47
N ARG A 58 -4.88 10.18 4.63
CA ARG A 58 -4.49 11.59 4.54
C ARG A 58 -3.28 11.94 5.40
N HIS A 59 -3.13 11.28 6.54
CA HIS A 59 -2.09 11.56 7.53
C HIS A 59 -0.86 10.63 7.45
N TYR A 60 -0.77 9.77 6.42
CA TYR A 60 0.36 8.88 6.27
C TYR A 60 1.60 9.63 5.75
N PHE A 61 2.59 9.87 6.61
CA PHE A 61 3.73 10.73 6.27
C PHE A 61 4.88 10.04 5.52
N ILE A 62 4.90 8.69 5.46
CA ILE A 62 5.98 7.94 4.78
C ILE A 62 5.66 7.77 3.29
N CYS A 63 4.51 7.17 2.97
CA CYS A 63 4.02 6.98 1.59
C CYS A 63 2.61 7.55 1.44
N GLY A 64 2.47 8.83 1.76
CA GLY A 64 1.19 9.55 1.80
C GLY A 64 0.53 9.84 0.46
N PRO A 65 -0.43 10.78 0.45
CA PRO A 65 -1.27 11.08 -0.70
C PRO A 65 -0.51 11.39 -2.00
N CYS A 66 0.69 11.98 -1.93
CA CYS A 66 1.52 12.24 -3.11
C CYS A 66 1.94 10.95 -3.85
N TRP A 67 2.28 9.88 -3.10
CA TRP A 67 2.66 8.60 -3.69
C TRP A 67 1.45 7.84 -4.20
N ALA A 68 0.33 7.89 -3.49
CA ALA A 68 -0.93 7.33 -3.94
C ALA A 68 -1.44 8.00 -5.22
N GLY A 69 -1.28 9.32 -5.33
CA GLY A 69 -1.56 10.08 -6.55
C GLY A 69 -0.67 9.62 -7.71
N ALA A 70 0.64 9.49 -7.49
CA ALA A 70 1.55 8.99 -8.52
C ALA A 70 1.21 7.57 -9.00
N LEU A 71 0.76 6.69 -8.10
CA LEU A 71 0.26 5.36 -8.48
C LEU A 71 -1.03 5.46 -9.29
N HIS A 72 -1.98 6.28 -8.86
CA HIS A 72 -3.25 6.47 -9.56
C HIS A 72 -3.06 7.01 -10.98
N GLU A 73 -2.18 8.00 -11.14
CA GLU A 73 -1.82 8.59 -12.43
C GLU A 73 -1.10 7.58 -13.34
N GLY A 74 -0.25 6.72 -12.77
CA GLY A 74 0.53 5.73 -13.50
C GLY A 74 -0.26 4.49 -13.93
N ILE A 75 -1.34 4.13 -13.22
CA ILE A 75 -2.11 2.91 -13.47
C ILE A 75 -3.41 3.23 -14.22
N PRO A 76 -3.53 2.83 -15.50
CA PRO A 76 -4.72 3.10 -16.30
C PRO A 76 -5.99 2.52 -15.67
N GLY A 77 -7.03 3.34 -15.55
CA GLY A 77 -8.34 2.91 -15.03
C GLY A 77 -8.36 2.57 -13.53
N SER A 78 -7.29 2.90 -12.79
CA SER A 78 -7.29 2.77 -11.34
C SER A 78 -8.28 3.73 -10.68
N ARG A 79 -8.67 3.42 -9.45
CA ARG A 79 -9.44 4.30 -8.57
C ARG A 79 -8.59 4.66 -7.37
N LEU A 80 -8.73 5.89 -6.88
CA LEU A 80 -8.05 6.35 -5.67
C LEU A 80 -9.08 6.66 -4.59
N LEU A 81 -8.86 6.10 -3.40
CA LEU A 81 -9.54 6.48 -2.17
C LEU A 81 -8.53 7.08 -1.20
N GLU A 82 -8.80 8.30 -0.79
CA GLU A 82 -8.13 8.92 0.36
C GLU A 82 -9.06 8.86 1.58
N LEU A 83 -8.55 8.30 2.66
CA LEU A 83 -9.20 8.18 3.96
C LEU A 83 -8.82 9.42 4.79
N GLU A 84 -9.81 10.26 5.11
CA GLU A 84 -9.57 11.63 5.60
C GLU A 84 -9.01 11.66 7.03
N ASP A 85 -9.34 10.66 7.85
CA ASP A 85 -9.01 10.61 9.27
C ASP A 85 -8.04 9.44 9.59
N SER A 86 -7.24 9.01 8.60
CA SER A 86 -6.35 7.85 8.71
C SER A 86 -4.89 8.16 8.35
N GLY A 87 -3.98 7.41 8.97
CA GLY A 87 -2.56 7.31 8.63
C GLY A 87 -2.23 6.02 7.88
N HIS A 88 -1.27 5.25 8.41
CA HIS A 88 -0.75 4.05 7.75
C HIS A 88 -1.76 2.89 7.78
N PHE A 89 -2.56 2.77 8.84
CA PHE A 89 -3.43 1.61 9.04
C PHE A 89 -4.90 1.97 8.78
N GLY A 90 -5.21 2.56 7.62
CA GLY A 90 -6.58 2.99 7.29
C GLY A 90 -7.66 1.90 7.41
N ARG A 91 -7.31 0.61 7.25
CA ARG A 91 -8.22 -0.52 7.50
C ARG A 91 -8.61 -0.69 8.98
N ILE A 92 -7.77 -0.24 9.90
CA ILE A 92 -7.99 -0.28 11.35
C ILE A 92 -8.58 1.04 11.83
N GLU A 93 -8.09 2.16 11.28
CA GLU A 93 -8.45 3.52 11.68
C GLU A 93 -9.83 3.94 11.14
N GLU A 94 -10.15 3.59 9.89
CA GLU A 94 -11.46 3.83 9.24
C GLU A 94 -12.04 2.55 8.61
N PRO A 95 -12.38 1.54 9.44
CA PRO A 95 -12.73 0.20 8.96
C PRO A 95 -13.98 0.18 8.07
N GLU A 96 -14.99 1.00 8.35
CA GLU A 96 -16.21 1.02 7.54
C GLU A 96 -15.98 1.67 6.17
N ALA A 97 -15.22 2.76 6.11
CA ALA A 97 -14.90 3.42 4.85
C ALA A 97 -14.04 2.52 3.96
N PHE A 98 -13.01 1.90 4.54
CA PHE A 98 -12.18 0.91 3.87
C PHE A 98 -13.00 -0.27 3.35
N ALA A 99 -13.80 -0.91 4.22
CA ALA A 99 -14.57 -2.10 3.86
C ALA A 99 -15.60 -1.82 2.75
N ARG A 100 -16.31 -0.69 2.81
CA ARG A 100 -17.25 -0.28 1.76
C ARG A 100 -16.56 -0.12 0.41
N ALA A 101 -15.40 0.53 0.40
CA ALA A 101 -14.66 0.77 -0.83
C ALA A 101 -14.16 -0.53 -1.47
N VAL A 102 -13.58 -1.43 -0.67
CA VAL A 102 -13.12 -2.74 -1.15
C VAL A 102 -14.29 -3.57 -1.65
N ALA A 103 -15.38 -3.69 -0.89
CA ALA A 103 -16.55 -4.46 -1.30
C ALA A 103 -17.19 -3.92 -2.58
N GLY A 104 -17.35 -2.58 -2.68
CA GLY A 104 -17.88 -1.93 -3.86
C GLY A 104 -16.98 -2.10 -5.09
N PHE A 105 -15.67 -2.04 -4.91
CA PHE A 105 -14.72 -2.29 -5.98
C PHE A 105 -14.79 -3.74 -6.48
N VAL A 106 -14.72 -4.72 -5.58
CA VAL A 106 -14.80 -6.15 -5.93
C VAL A 106 -16.12 -6.47 -6.64
N GLY A 107 -17.24 -5.96 -6.12
CA GLY A 107 -18.56 -6.16 -6.72
C GLY A 107 -18.66 -5.59 -8.14
N ALA A 108 -18.10 -4.40 -8.38
CA ALA A 108 -18.08 -3.78 -9.70
C ALA A 108 -17.17 -4.54 -10.69
N THR A 109 -16.03 -5.06 -10.22
CA THR A 109 -15.09 -5.82 -11.07
C THR A 109 -15.61 -7.20 -11.43
N ALA A 110 -16.30 -7.89 -10.51
CA ALA A 110 -16.87 -9.21 -10.76
C ALA A 110 -18.03 -9.19 -11.77
N ALA A 111 -18.72 -8.06 -11.93
CA ALA A 111 -19.78 -7.89 -12.91
C ALA A 111 -19.27 -7.63 -14.34
N THR A 112 -17.98 -7.33 -14.50
CA THR A 112 -17.36 -6.96 -15.79
C THR A 112 -16.50 -8.09 -16.37
N ALA A 113 -16.26 -9.15 -15.61
CA ALA A 113 -15.48 -10.34 -16.00
C ALA A 113 -16.42 -11.49 -16.40
#